data_AF-A0A0R1JMM7-F1
#
_entry.id   AF-A0A0R1JMM7-F1
#
_cell.length_a   1.000
_cell.length_b   1.000
_cell.length_c   1.000
_cell.angle_alpha   90.00
_cell.angle_beta   90.00
_cell.angle_gamma   90.00
#
_symmetry.space_group_name_H-M   'P 1'
#
loop_
_entity.id
_entity.type
_entity.pdbx_description
1 polymer ?
#
loop_
_entity_poly.entity_id
_entity_poly.type
_entity_poly.pdbx_seq_one_letter_code
_entity_poly.pdbx_strand_id
1 'polypeptide(L)'
;MYLLTMGDASVADADIWEARYGLQPQRVVARFIRAGLIAPVPGGAAYTLTATGREQLGDIAPDLWIHEYYLPGVIDFYTARRHFWQPKLTGVPLLERLLDRALSRSAGDGDYVALIQRQRLRLELDTHRDQAAVQTLMCVIAADLQVSSAPADFAYATTLVKVGEYELQCLRDLVSRLNWTLADFELAFAKWLDAQPRKPSVFTNFECMTIVMHELNHNVAALTALYATAGARLATPSVTASSEILTQ
;
A
#
# COMPACT_ATOMS: atom_id res chain seq x y z
N MET A 1 -2.14 -17.32 -18.73
CA MET A 1 -1.54 -17.96 -19.91
C MET A 1 -0.10 -17.50 -20.07
N TYR A 2 0.18 -16.21 -20.33
CA TYR A 2 1.55 -15.66 -20.39
C TYR A 2 2.48 -16.13 -19.26
N LEU A 3 2.07 -15.96 -18.00
CA LEU A 3 2.92 -16.32 -16.85
C LEU A 3 3.23 -17.81 -16.73
N LEU A 4 2.45 -18.69 -17.36
CA LEU A 4 2.68 -20.15 -17.36
C LEU A 4 3.61 -20.61 -18.49
N THR A 5 3.79 -19.80 -19.54
CA THR A 5 4.43 -20.22 -20.79
C THR A 5 5.62 -19.35 -21.20
N MET A 6 5.66 -18.10 -20.74
CA MET A 6 6.69 -17.11 -21.09
C MET A 6 7.21 -16.32 -19.88
N GLY A 7 6.52 -16.37 -18.74
CA GLY A 7 7.03 -15.87 -17.46
C GLY A 7 7.85 -16.92 -16.71
N ASP A 8 8.32 -16.58 -15.52
CA ASP A 8 8.99 -17.53 -14.63
C ASP A 8 7.96 -18.54 -14.10
N ALA A 9 8.12 -19.82 -14.46
CA ALA A 9 7.18 -20.88 -14.10
C ALA A 9 7.09 -21.11 -12.57
N SER A 10 8.09 -20.66 -11.80
CA SER A 10 8.06 -20.63 -10.34
C SER A 10 6.97 -19.72 -9.77
N VAL A 11 6.47 -18.76 -10.57
CA VAL A 11 5.32 -17.91 -10.22
C VAL A 11 4.03 -18.72 -10.13
N ALA A 12 3.96 -19.96 -10.65
CA ALA A 12 2.79 -20.82 -10.59
C ALA A 12 2.50 -21.45 -9.21
N ASP A 13 3.12 -20.96 -8.14
CA ASP A 13 2.75 -21.32 -6.77
C ASP A 13 1.29 -20.98 -6.50
N ALA A 14 0.50 -21.98 -6.09
CA ALA A 14 -0.93 -21.84 -5.85
C ALA A 14 -1.24 -20.69 -4.87
N ASP A 15 -0.39 -20.53 -3.86
CA ASP A 15 -0.63 -19.64 -2.73
C ASP A 15 -0.59 -18.16 -3.15
N ILE A 16 0.37 -17.77 -4.00
CA ILE A 16 0.48 -16.37 -4.46
C ILE A 16 -0.70 -16.01 -5.37
N TRP A 17 -1.17 -16.93 -6.22
CA TRP A 17 -2.28 -16.66 -7.12
C TRP A 17 -3.63 -16.58 -6.41
N GLU A 18 -3.84 -17.45 -5.42
CA GLU A 18 -5.04 -17.43 -4.61
C GLU A 18 -5.05 -16.20 -3.70
N ALA A 19 -3.95 -15.91 -3.01
CA ALA A 19 -3.82 -14.74 -2.15
C ALA A 19 -3.91 -13.42 -2.92
N ARG A 20 -3.25 -13.31 -4.08
CA ARG A 20 -3.18 -12.07 -4.85
C ARG A 20 -4.39 -11.86 -5.75
N TYR A 21 -4.87 -12.88 -6.45
CA TYR A 21 -5.91 -12.74 -7.48
C TYR A 21 -7.21 -13.47 -7.19
N GLY A 22 -7.29 -14.25 -6.10
CA GLY A 22 -8.42 -15.16 -5.85
C GLY A 22 -8.55 -16.26 -6.91
N LEU A 23 -7.45 -16.59 -7.60
CA LEU A 23 -7.43 -17.59 -8.67
C LEU A 23 -6.85 -18.89 -8.16
N GLN A 24 -7.48 -20.02 -8.53
CA GLN A 24 -6.96 -21.36 -8.28
C GLN A 24 -6.21 -21.86 -9.51
N PRO A 25 -4.86 -21.85 -9.53
CA PRO A 25 -4.10 -22.04 -10.77
C PRO A 25 -4.36 -23.39 -11.43
N GLN A 26 -4.49 -24.46 -10.66
CA GLN A 26 -4.76 -25.80 -11.19
C GLN A 26 -6.06 -25.86 -12.01
N ARG A 27 -7.14 -25.22 -11.52
CA ARG A 27 -8.42 -25.15 -12.24
C ARG A 27 -8.30 -24.32 -13.51
N VAL A 28 -7.55 -23.22 -13.46
CA VAL A 28 -7.31 -22.33 -14.60
C VAL A 28 -6.47 -23.03 -15.67
N VAL A 29 -5.41 -23.74 -15.28
CA VAL A 29 -4.55 -24.55 -16.15
C VAL A 29 -5.34 -25.66 -16.84
N ALA A 30 -6.11 -26.44 -16.08
CA ALA A 30 -6.95 -27.50 -16.66
C ALA A 30 -7.93 -26.96 -17.70
N ARG A 31 -8.49 -25.76 -17.48
CA ARG A 31 -9.35 -25.08 -18.45
C ARG A 31 -8.58 -24.67 -19.71
N PHE A 32 -7.36 -24.14 -19.59
CA PHE A 32 -6.53 -23.79 -20.75
C PHE A 32 -6.10 -25.01 -21.57
N ILE A 33 -5.77 -26.14 -20.91
CA ILE A 33 -5.47 -27.40 -21.60
C ILE A 33 -6.71 -27.93 -22.34
N ARG A 34 -7.86 -27.97 -21.66
CA ARG A 34 -9.13 -28.42 -22.26
C ARG A 34 -9.54 -27.55 -23.46
N ALA A 35 -9.27 -26.25 -23.38
CA ALA A 35 -9.51 -25.30 -24.48
C ALA A 35 -8.44 -25.37 -25.58
N GLY A 36 -7.42 -26.23 -25.46
CA GLY A 36 -6.36 -26.37 -26.44
C GLY A 36 -5.46 -25.15 -26.57
N LEU A 37 -5.34 -24.32 -25.53
CA LEU A 37 -4.54 -23.08 -25.54
C LEU A 37 -3.10 -23.32 -25.08
N ILE A 38 -2.89 -24.26 -24.17
CA ILE A 38 -1.57 -24.66 -23.69
C ILE A 38 -1.44 -26.18 -23.70
N ALA A 39 -0.22 -26.68 -23.82
CA ALA A 39 0.10 -28.09 -23.71
C ALA A 39 1.26 -28.29 -22.71
N PRO A 40 1.26 -29.39 -21.92
CA PRO A 40 2.40 -29.72 -21.05
C PRO A 40 3.62 -30.09 -21.89
N VAL A 41 4.81 -29.65 -21.46
CA VAL A 41 6.07 -30.02 -22.10
C VAL A 41 6.49 -31.41 -21.61
N PRO A 42 6.87 -32.35 -22.51
CA PRO A 42 7.30 -33.69 -22.09
C PRO A 42 8.50 -33.63 -21.13
N GLY A 43 8.38 -34.27 -19.97
CA GLY A 43 9.48 -34.43 -19.00
C GLY A 43 9.70 -33.26 -18.03
N GLY A 44 8.80 -32.29 -17.93
CA GLY A 44 8.92 -31.17 -16.99
C GLY A 44 7.59 -30.61 -16.48
N ALA A 45 7.68 -29.65 -15.55
CA ALA A 45 6.52 -28.94 -14.98
C ALA A 45 6.08 -27.70 -15.81
N ALA A 46 6.68 -27.50 -16.99
CA ALA A 46 6.45 -26.34 -17.84
C ALA A 46 5.31 -26.57 -18.85
N TYR A 47 4.69 -25.47 -19.30
CA TYR A 47 3.67 -25.46 -20.35
C TYR A 47 4.16 -24.68 -21.56
N THR A 48 3.74 -25.10 -22.76
CA THR A 48 3.98 -24.38 -24.02
C THR A 48 2.67 -23.93 -24.65
N LEU A 49 2.72 -22.84 -25.42
CA LEU A 49 1.56 -22.31 -26.15
C LEU A 49 1.31 -23.14 -27.42
N THR A 50 0.06 -23.54 -27.63
CA THR A 50 -0.38 -24.09 -28.91
C THR A 50 -0.50 -22.97 -29.95
N ALA A 51 -0.78 -23.31 -31.22
CA ALA A 51 -1.06 -22.30 -32.25
C ALA A 51 -2.26 -21.43 -31.85
N THR A 52 -3.35 -22.05 -31.41
CA THR A 52 -4.56 -21.37 -30.90
C THR A 52 -4.26 -20.53 -29.66
N GLY A 53 -3.41 -21.04 -28.76
CA GLY A 53 -2.97 -20.30 -27.59
C GLY A 53 -2.18 -19.04 -27.92
N ARG A 54 -1.29 -19.11 -28.92
CA ARG A 54 -0.54 -17.95 -29.41
C ARG A 54 -1.45 -16.89 -30.00
N GLU A 55 -2.40 -17.30 -30.83
CA GLU A 55 -3.39 -16.39 -31.44
C GLU A 55 -4.25 -15.71 -30.38
N GLN A 56 -4.74 -16.45 -29.37
CA GLN A 56 -5.54 -15.88 -28.29
C GLN A 56 -4.75 -15.07 -27.28
N LEU A 57 -3.47 -15.39 -27.06
CA LEU A 57 -2.63 -14.59 -26.20
C LEU A 57 -2.39 -13.23 -26.85
N GLY A 58 -2.08 -13.21 -28.15
CA GLY A 58 -1.74 -11.99 -28.86
C GLY A 58 -0.54 -11.27 -28.24
N ASP A 59 -0.42 -9.97 -28.52
CA ASP A 59 0.53 -9.09 -27.83
C ASP A 59 -0.12 -8.58 -26.54
N ILE A 60 0.33 -9.13 -25.40
CA ILE A 60 -0.14 -8.70 -24.08
C ILE A 60 0.78 -7.68 -23.41
N ALA A 61 1.92 -7.32 -24.03
CA ALA A 61 2.85 -6.39 -23.42
C ALA A 61 2.17 -5.07 -22.99
N PRO A 62 1.21 -4.51 -23.75
CA PRO A 62 0.45 -3.33 -23.34
C PRO A 62 -0.44 -3.51 -22.10
N ASP A 63 -0.72 -4.75 -21.68
CA ASP A 63 -1.62 -5.09 -20.57
C ASP A 63 -0.89 -5.62 -19.32
N LEU A 64 0.43 -5.88 -19.41
CA LEU A 64 1.23 -6.43 -18.31
C LEU A 64 1.25 -5.52 -17.07
N TRP A 65 1.07 -4.22 -17.25
CA TRP A 65 0.99 -3.26 -16.14
C TRP A 65 -0.15 -3.59 -15.16
N ILE A 66 -1.23 -4.25 -15.61
CA ILE A 66 -2.34 -4.66 -14.70
C ILE A 66 -1.82 -5.67 -13.67
N HIS A 67 -0.94 -6.57 -14.09
CA HIS A 67 -0.31 -7.53 -13.19
C HIS A 67 0.66 -6.82 -12.23
N GLU A 68 1.45 -5.88 -12.74
CA GLU A 68 2.45 -5.14 -11.97
C GLU A 68 1.82 -4.28 -10.87
N TYR A 69 0.78 -3.52 -11.22
CA TYR A 69 0.07 -2.59 -10.33
C TYR A 69 -1.25 -3.13 -9.78
N TYR A 70 -1.41 -4.46 -9.76
CA TYR A 70 -2.66 -5.10 -9.37
C TYR A 70 -3.13 -4.66 -7.97
N LEU A 71 -4.38 -4.21 -7.90
CA LEU A 71 -5.07 -3.79 -6.69
C LEU A 71 -6.55 -4.19 -6.80
N PRO A 72 -7.04 -5.18 -6.01
CA PRO A 72 -8.42 -5.64 -6.08
C PRO A 72 -9.45 -4.51 -6.04
N GLY A 73 -10.39 -4.49 -6.99
CA GLY A 73 -11.46 -3.50 -7.06
C GLY A 73 -11.06 -2.14 -7.64
N VAL A 74 -9.77 -1.92 -7.93
CA VAL A 74 -9.23 -0.67 -8.50
C VAL A 74 -8.49 -0.92 -9.80
N ILE A 75 -7.43 -1.73 -9.74
CA ILE A 75 -6.59 -2.15 -10.88
C ILE A 75 -6.66 -3.67 -10.93
N ASP A 76 -7.67 -4.19 -11.60
CA ASP A 76 -7.85 -5.64 -11.74
C ASP A 76 -8.27 -6.01 -13.16
N PHE A 77 -8.12 -7.30 -13.50
CA PHE A 77 -8.44 -7.83 -14.82
C PHE A 77 -9.93 -7.71 -15.17
N TYR A 78 -10.81 -7.67 -14.18
CA TYR A 78 -12.26 -7.57 -14.42
C TYR A 78 -12.66 -6.16 -14.84
N THR A 79 -12.18 -5.18 -14.09
CA THR A 79 -12.28 -3.75 -14.32
C THR A 79 -11.62 -3.41 -15.65
N ALA A 80 -10.41 -3.90 -15.92
CA ALA A 80 -9.74 -3.72 -17.21
C ALA A 80 -10.56 -4.30 -18.37
N ARG A 81 -11.11 -5.52 -18.24
CA ARG A 81 -11.94 -6.15 -19.27
C ARG A 81 -13.24 -5.39 -19.52
N ARG A 82 -13.89 -4.87 -18.47
CA ARG A 82 -15.13 -4.08 -18.58
C ARG A 82 -14.88 -2.68 -19.14
N HIS A 83 -13.73 -2.11 -18.86
CA HIS A 83 -13.41 -0.73 -19.23
C HIS A 83 -12.60 -0.60 -20.51
N PHE A 84 -11.95 -1.67 -21.01
CA PHE A 84 -11.24 -1.81 -22.30
C PHE A 84 -10.91 -0.46 -22.96
N TRP A 85 -10.05 0.27 -22.26
CA TRP A 85 -10.08 1.71 -21.95
C TRP A 85 -10.45 2.68 -23.09
N GLN A 86 -11.37 3.61 -22.77
CA GLN A 86 -11.69 4.79 -23.57
C GLN A 86 -10.40 5.37 -24.20
N PRO A 87 -10.37 5.74 -25.49
CA PRO A 87 -9.14 6.02 -26.24
C PRO A 87 -8.29 7.21 -25.75
N LYS A 88 -8.63 7.83 -24.62
CA LYS A 88 -8.01 9.06 -24.11
C LYS A 88 -6.94 8.85 -23.04
N LEU A 89 -6.90 7.73 -22.32
CA LEU A 89 -5.94 7.51 -21.23
C LEU A 89 -5.40 6.08 -21.23
N THR A 90 -4.08 5.95 -21.25
CA THR A 90 -3.32 4.69 -21.16
C THR A 90 -2.12 4.88 -20.24
N GLY A 91 -1.55 3.79 -19.70
CA GLY A 91 -0.35 3.84 -18.87
C GLY A 91 -0.52 4.59 -17.55
N VAL A 92 0.49 5.39 -17.16
CA VAL A 92 0.54 6.11 -15.87
C VAL A 92 -0.69 7.01 -15.64
N PRO A 93 -1.11 7.88 -16.58
CA PRO A 93 -2.31 8.70 -16.39
C PRO A 93 -3.60 7.92 -16.10
N LEU A 94 -3.70 6.70 -16.65
CA LEU A 94 -4.83 5.83 -16.37
C LEU A 94 -4.76 5.31 -14.92
N LEU A 95 -3.60 4.82 -14.50
CA LEU A 95 -3.36 4.32 -13.14
C LEU A 95 -3.68 5.38 -12.09
N GLU A 96 -3.20 6.61 -12.30
CA GLU A 96 -3.52 7.74 -11.42
C GLU A 96 -5.03 7.96 -11.29
N ARG A 97 -5.73 8.02 -12.42
CA ARG A 97 -7.17 8.23 -12.42
C ARG A 97 -7.92 7.11 -11.69
N LEU A 98 -7.45 5.87 -11.77
CA LEU A 98 -8.03 4.75 -11.05
C LEU A 98 -7.84 4.88 -9.54
N LEU A 99 -6.61 5.23 -9.12
CA LEU A 99 -6.29 5.45 -7.72
C LEU A 99 -7.08 6.63 -7.13
N ASP A 100 -7.16 7.76 -7.84
CA ASP A 100 -7.92 8.94 -7.39
C ASP A 100 -9.42 8.63 -7.24
N ARG A 101 -9.96 7.85 -8.18
CA ARG A 101 -11.35 7.37 -8.11
C ARG A 101 -11.57 6.41 -6.94
N ALA A 102 -10.58 5.58 -6.61
CA ALA A 102 -10.67 4.70 -5.46
C ALA A 102 -10.62 5.50 -4.14
N LEU A 103 -9.67 6.43 -4.00
CA LEU A 103 -9.55 7.30 -2.83
C LEU A 103 -10.85 8.07 -2.54
N SER A 104 -11.46 8.65 -3.58
CA SER A 104 -12.73 9.39 -3.43
C SER A 104 -13.92 8.52 -3.03
N ARG A 105 -13.91 7.22 -3.37
CA ARG A 105 -14.99 6.28 -3.01
C ARG A 105 -14.79 5.64 -1.64
N SER A 106 -13.56 5.55 -1.17
CA SER A 106 -13.16 4.84 0.03
C SER A 106 -12.93 5.75 1.23
N ALA A 107 -13.41 6.99 1.20
CA ALA A 107 -13.17 7.99 2.24
C ALA A 107 -13.57 7.59 3.68
N GLY A 108 -14.36 6.52 3.85
CA GLY A 108 -14.75 5.97 5.15
C GLY A 108 -13.96 4.75 5.63
N ASP A 109 -13.06 4.19 4.81
CA ASP A 109 -12.27 2.99 5.13
C ASP A 109 -10.78 3.37 5.16
N GLY A 110 -10.27 3.66 6.36
CA GLY A 110 -8.89 4.13 6.56
C GLY A 110 -7.84 3.12 6.12
N ASP A 111 -8.06 1.83 6.39
CA ASP A 111 -7.13 0.76 6.08
C ASP A 111 -7.01 0.58 4.56
N TYR A 112 -8.15 0.58 3.87
CA TYR A 112 -8.16 0.48 2.42
C TYR A 112 -7.58 1.75 1.75
N VAL A 113 -7.84 2.93 2.31
CA VAL A 113 -7.19 4.18 1.85
C VAL A 113 -5.67 4.09 1.98
N ALA A 114 -5.15 3.61 3.11
CA ALA A 114 -3.71 3.43 3.31
C ALA A 114 -3.12 2.47 2.26
N LEU A 115 -3.83 1.39 1.92
CA LEU A 115 -3.43 0.45 0.89
C LEU A 115 -3.41 1.09 -0.51
N ILE A 116 -4.41 1.89 -0.86
CA ILE A 116 -4.42 2.65 -2.11
C ILE A 116 -3.25 3.65 -2.16
N GLN A 117 -2.94 4.32 -1.05
CA GLN A 117 -1.82 5.26 -0.96
C GLN A 117 -0.46 4.58 -1.12
N ARG A 118 -0.26 3.37 -0.57
CA ARG A 118 0.95 2.57 -0.84
C ARG A 118 1.10 2.23 -2.32
N GLN A 119 0.00 1.91 -2.99
CA GLN A 119 0.01 1.65 -4.43
C GLN A 119 0.33 2.93 -5.23
N ARG A 120 -0.17 4.09 -4.79
CA ARG A 120 0.16 5.41 -5.34
C ARG A 120 1.64 5.74 -5.16
N LEU A 121 2.18 5.50 -3.96
CA LEU A 121 3.60 5.73 -3.65
C LEU A 121 4.49 4.91 -4.58
N ARG A 122 4.19 3.63 -4.76
CA ARG A 122 4.93 2.76 -5.69
C ARG A 122 4.92 3.32 -7.11
N LEU A 123 3.74 3.68 -7.63
CA LEU A 123 3.61 4.27 -8.96
C LEU A 123 4.46 5.55 -9.10
N GLU A 124 4.49 6.41 -8.08
CA GLU A 124 5.25 7.66 -8.11
C GLU A 124 6.77 7.41 -8.05
N LEU A 125 7.22 6.41 -7.29
CA LEU A 125 8.62 5.97 -7.24
C LEU A 125 9.10 5.37 -8.56
N ASP A 126 8.29 4.50 -9.16
CA ASP A 126 8.58 3.83 -10.44
C ASP A 126 8.60 4.83 -11.62
N THR A 127 7.93 5.98 -11.47
CA THR A 127 7.84 7.04 -12.48
C THR A 127 8.69 8.27 -12.17
N HIS A 128 9.58 8.18 -11.16
CA HIS A 128 10.48 9.27 -10.75
C HIS A 128 9.79 10.60 -10.42
N ARG A 129 8.58 10.52 -9.84
CA ARG A 129 7.83 11.70 -9.39
C ARG A 129 8.10 11.96 -7.92
N ASP A 130 9.36 12.19 -7.60
CA ASP A 130 9.88 12.14 -6.23
C ASP A 130 9.17 13.12 -5.27
N GLN A 131 8.81 14.31 -5.73
CA GLN A 131 8.05 15.28 -4.91
C GLN A 131 6.63 14.79 -4.58
N ALA A 132 5.94 14.16 -5.54
CA ALA A 132 4.62 13.57 -5.30
C ALA A 132 4.75 12.35 -4.37
N ALA A 133 5.77 11.51 -4.61
CA ALA A 133 6.07 10.36 -3.77
C ALA A 133 6.33 10.75 -2.31
N VAL A 134 7.05 11.85 -2.05
CA VAL A 134 7.23 12.36 -0.68
C VAL A 134 5.90 12.75 -0.04
N GLN A 135 5.02 13.43 -0.76
CA GLN A 135 3.69 13.78 -0.24
C GLN A 135 2.86 12.53 0.07
N THR A 136 2.84 11.56 -0.83
CA THR A 136 2.15 10.29 -0.62
C THR A 136 2.74 9.48 0.53
N LEU A 137 4.07 9.47 0.69
CA LEU A 137 4.74 8.82 1.80
C LEU A 137 4.34 9.44 3.13
N MET A 138 4.26 10.77 3.22
CA MET A 138 3.77 11.46 4.43
C MET A 138 2.31 11.06 4.75
N CYS A 139 1.45 10.92 3.73
CA CYS A 139 0.09 10.41 3.90
C CYS A 139 0.06 8.98 4.46
N VAL A 140 0.91 8.07 3.93
CA VAL A 140 0.98 6.66 4.39
C VAL A 140 1.47 6.59 5.83
N ILE A 141 2.57 7.27 6.16
CA ILE A 141 3.12 7.33 7.53
C ILE A 141 2.07 7.87 8.50
N ALA A 142 1.37 8.94 8.12
CA ALA A 142 0.31 9.49 8.95
C ALA A 142 -0.85 8.51 9.14
N ALA A 143 -1.25 7.76 8.10
CA ALA A 143 -2.29 6.75 8.22
C ALA A 143 -1.90 5.62 9.20
N ASP A 144 -0.63 5.20 9.19
CA ASP A 144 -0.13 4.15 10.09
C ASP A 144 -0.02 4.61 11.55
N LEU A 145 0.26 5.90 11.79
CA LEU A 145 0.49 6.45 13.14
C LEU A 145 -0.72 7.15 13.75
N GLN A 146 -1.58 7.79 12.94
CA GLN A 146 -2.73 8.57 13.43
C GLN A 146 -3.99 7.71 13.65
N VAL A 147 -3.83 6.60 14.35
CA VAL A 147 -4.96 5.77 14.78
C VAL A 147 -5.72 6.45 15.93
N SER A 148 -7.05 6.33 15.93
CA SER A 148 -7.90 6.96 16.95
C SER A 148 -8.02 6.17 18.26
N SER A 149 -7.61 4.91 18.26
CA SER A 149 -7.63 4.04 19.44
C SER A 149 -6.43 3.12 19.45
N ALA A 150 -5.89 2.84 20.63
CA ALA A 150 -4.89 1.81 20.84
C ALA A 150 -5.49 0.60 21.56
N PRO A 151 -4.97 -0.61 21.34
CA PRO A 151 -5.27 -1.77 22.17
C PRO A 151 -4.83 -1.54 23.63
N ALA A 152 -5.42 -2.30 24.57
CA ALA A 152 -5.10 -2.19 26.01
C ALA A 152 -3.60 -2.44 26.30
N ASP A 153 -2.98 -3.36 25.58
CA ASP A 153 -1.54 -3.68 25.68
C ASP A 153 -0.71 -2.91 24.65
N PHE A 154 -0.90 -1.58 24.58
CA PHE A 154 -0.18 -0.73 23.64
C PHE A 154 1.31 -0.61 23.99
N ALA A 155 2.13 -1.43 23.34
CA ALA A 155 3.58 -1.42 23.48
C ALA A 155 4.26 -1.48 22.12
N TYR A 156 5.42 -0.82 22.00
CA TYR A 156 6.18 -0.76 20.75
C TYR A 156 6.49 -2.15 20.16
N ALA A 157 6.83 -3.12 21.01
CA ALA A 157 7.20 -4.46 20.58
C ALA A 157 6.06 -5.28 19.97
N THR A 158 4.80 -5.01 20.36
CA THR A 158 3.63 -5.84 20.03
C THR A 158 2.62 -5.15 19.13
N THR A 159 2.68 -3.82 19.04
CA THR A 159 1.73 -3.03 18.26
C THR A 159 2.02 -3.09 16.76
N LEU A 160 0.95 -2.95 15.97
CA LEU A 160 1.00 -2.75 14.52
C LEU A 160 1.07 -1.26 14.13
N VAL A 161 0.83 -0.36 15.09
CA VAL A 161 0.84 1.10 14.88
C VAL A 161 2.28 1.57 14.89
N LYS A 162 2.99 1.42 13.76
CA LYS A 162 4.40 1.80 13.58
C LYS A 162 4.69 2.06 12.11
N VAL A 163 5.81 2.72 11.83
CA VAL A 163 6.25 2.92 10.45
C VAL A 163 6.81 1.60 9.94
N GLY A 164 6.33 1.13 8.78
CA GLY A 164 6.82 -0.08 8.16
C GLY A 164 8.23 0.08 7.58
N GLU A 165 8.95 -1.04 7.44
CA GLU A 165 10.29 -1.06 6.85
C GLU A 165 10.30 -0.60 5.40
N TYR A 166 9.22 -0.90 4.65
CA TYR A 166 9.03 -0.43 3.29
C TYR A 166 8.99 1.09 3.23
N GLU A 167 8.17 1.74 4.08
CA GLU A 167 8.07 3.19 4.15
C GLU A 167 9.41 3.85 4.55
N LEU A 168 10.15 3.24 5.48
CA LEU A 168 11.49 3.71 5.84
C LEU A 168 12.50 3.59 4.69
N GLN A 169 12.43 2.53 3.89
CA GLN A 169 13.27 2.38 2.70
C GLN A 169 12.89 3.42 1.65
N CYS A 170 11.60 3.62 1.37
CA CYS A 170 11.13 4.68 0.47
C CYS A 170 11.59 6.06 0.92
N LEU A 171 11.58 6.33 2.23
CA LEU A 171 12.07 7.58 2.79
C LEU A 171 13.56 7.79 2.50
N ARG A 172 14.41 6.78 2.77
CA ARG A 172 15.85 6.85 2.49
C ARG A 172 16.13 7.09 1.01
N ASP A 173 15.41 6.39 0.14
CA ASP A 173 15.55 6.53 -1.31
C ASP A 173 15.13 7.93 -1.77
N LEU A 174 13.99 8.45 -1.32
CA LEU A 174 13.48 9.77 -1.70
C LEU A 174 14.36 10.90 -1.19
N VAL A 175 14.84 10.81 0.05
CA VAL A 175 15.78 11.79 0.62
C VAL A 175 17.05 11.85 -0.23
N SER A 176 17.57 10.69 -0.66
CA SER A 176 18.72 10.64 -1.56
C SER A 176 18.41 11.24 -2.95
N ARG A 177 17.31 10.84 -3.58
CA ARG A 177 16.92 11.31 -4.93
C ARG A 177 16.67 12.82 -4.99
N LEU A 178 16.09 13.38 -3.93
CA LEU A 178 15.79 14.80 -3.82
C LEU A 178 16.99 15.64 -3.33
N ASN A 179 18.13 15.00 -3.01
CA ASN A 179 19.26 15.63 -2.36
C ASN A 179 18.86 16.38 -1.07
N TRP A 180 17.97 15.76 -0.31
CA TRP A 180 17.52 16.23 0.99
C TRP A 180 18.37 15.63 2.11
N THR A 181 18.32 16.28 3.26
CA THR A 181 18.70 15.70 4.55
C THR A 181 17.47 15.15 5.26
N LEU A 182 17.67 14.37 6.31
CA LEU A 182 16.56 13.94 7.18
C LEU A 182 15.84 15.14 7.82
N ALA A 183 16.57 16.22 8.13
CA ALA A 183 15.99 17.44 8.69
C ALA A 183 15.08 18.17 7.68
N ASP A 184 15.41 18.12 6.39
CA ASP A 184 14.55 18.69 5.34
C ASP A 184 13.22 17.92 5.26
N PHE A 185 13.27 16.59 5.34
CA PHE A 185 12.06 15.77 5.41
C PHE A 185 11.27 16.05 6.70
N GLU A 186 11.94 16.11 7.85
CA GLU A 186 11.32 16.40 9.14
C GLU A 186 10.54 17.73 9.10
N LEU A 187 11.16 18.77 8.56
CA LEU A 187 10.52 20.08 8.38
C LEU A 187 9.34 20.03 7.40
N ALA A 188 9.47 19.30 6.30
CA ALA A 188 8.39 19.11 5.34
C ALA A 188 7.21 18.37 5.96
N PHE A 189 7.48 17.32 6.73
CA PHE A 189 6.47 16.50 7.39
C PHE A 189 5.77 17.26 8.51
N ALA A 190 6.50 18.04 9.31
CA ALA A 190 5.91 18.93 10.31
C ALA A 190 4.93 19.92 9.68
N LYS A 191 5.35 20.63 8.61
CA LYS A 191 4.48 21.55 7.88
C LYS A 191 3.24 20.85 7.30
N TRP A 192 3.43 19.64 6.78
CA TRP A 192 2.33 18.86 6.23
C TRP A 192 1.33 18.44 7.31
N LEU A 193 1.81 17.94 8.46
CA LEU A 193 0.99 17.54 9.60
C LEU A 193 0.19 18.71 10.18
N ASP A 194 0.79 19.91 10.24
CA ASP A 194 0.10 21.12 10.70
C ASP A 194 -0.99 21.60 9.74
N ALA A 195 -0.86 21.30 8.45
CA ALA A 195 -1.87 21.60 7.44
C ALA A 195 -3.05 20.60 7.43
N GLN A 196 -2.89 19.43 8.07
CA GLN A 196 -3.96 18.44 8.13
C GLN A 196 -5.03 18.80 9.17
N PRO A 197 -6.30 18.45 8.93
CA PRO A 197 -7.35 18.61 9.94
C PRO A 197 -7.00 17.78 11.18
N ARG A 198 -7.03 18.41 12.36
CA ARG A 198 -6.78 17.73 13.63
C ARG A 198 -7.83 16.65 13.86
N LYS A 199 -7.38 15.42 14.06
CA LYS A 199 -8.21 14.28 14.43
C LYS A 199 -7.77 13.78 15.81
N PRO A 200 -8.67 13.20 16.62
CA PRO A 200 -8.27 12.45 17.80
C PRO A 200 -7.35 11.30 17.38
N SER A 201 -6.13 11.30 17.91
CA SER A 201 -5.09 10.32 17.61
C SER A 201 -4.31 9.94 18.87
N VAL A 202 -3.79 8.71 18.87
CA VAL A 202 -2.94 8.19 19.96
C VAL A 202 -1.66 9.02 20.11
N PHE A 203 -1.04 9.33 18.97
CA PHE A 203 0.15 10.17 18.90
C PHE A 203 -0.21 11.59 18.49
N THR A 204 0.46 12.56 19.11
CA THR A 204 0.51 13.95 18.66
C THR A 204 1.30 14.07 17.36
N ASN A 205 1.12 15.16 16.61
CA ASN A 205 1.92 15.42 15.40
C ASN A 205 3.44 15.40 15.67
N PHE A 206 3.86 15.94 16.82
CA PHE A 206 5.26 15.91 17.26
C PHE A 206 5.76 14.49 17.52
N GLU A 207 4.96 13.66 18.18
CA GLU A 207 5.29 12.25 18.40
C GLU A 207 5.34 11.48 17.08
N CYS A 208 4.42 11.72 16.14
CA CYS A 208 4.48 11.09 14.81
C CYS A 208 5.80 11.39 14.09
N MET A 209 6.22 12.66 14.08
CA MET A 209 7.51 13.08 13.51
C MET A 209 8.70 12.40 14.22
N THR A 210 8.67 12.39 15.56
CA THR A 210 9.72 11.80 16.39
C THR A 210 9.85 10.28 16.19
N ILE A 211 8.73 9.58 16.04
CA ILE A 211 8.69 8.13 15.74
C ILE A 211 9.46 7.85 14.46
N VAL A 212 9.18 8.57 13.37
CA VAL A 212 9.88 8.36 12.08
C VAL A 212 11.39 8.50 12.24
N MET A 213 11.85 9.52 12.97
CA MET A 213 13.28 9.75 13.20
C MET A 213 13.92 8.66 14.05
N HIS A 214 13.22 8.15 15.06
CA HIS A 214 13.74 7.06 15.89
C HIS A 214 13.74 5.71 15.15
N GLU A 215 12.74 5.45 14.31
CA GLU A 215 12.67 4.27 13.46
C GLU A 215 13.84 4.22 12.47
N LEU A 216 14.15 5.34 11.81
CA LEU A 216 15.29 5.42 10.90
C LEU A 216 16.64 5.14 11.58
N ASN A 217 16.79 5.53 12.84
CA ASN A 217 18.00 5.36 13.64
C ASN A 217 18.00 4.08 14.49
N HIS A 218 16.96 3.23 14.36
CA HIS A 218 16.78 2.03 15.15
C HIS A 218 16.87 2.26 16.67
N ASN A 219 16.38 3.42 17.16
CA ASN A 219 16.42 3.77 18.58
C ASN A 219 15.24 3.15 19.35
N VAL A 220 15.31 1.84 19.55
CA VAL A 220 14.26 1.03 20.21
C VAL A 220 13.95 1.52 21.63
N ALA A 221 14.94 2.01 22.36
CA ALA A 221 14.75 2.51 23.73
C ALA A 221 13.86 3.77 23.74
N ALA A 222 14.13 4.73 22.85
CA ALA A 222 13.33 5.94 22.73
C ALA A 222 11.91 5.64 22.22
N LEU A 223 11.77 4.73 21.25
CA LEU A 223 10.46 4.28 20.76
C LEU A 223 9.65 3.63 21.87
N THR A 224 10.26 2.73 22.66
CA THR A 224 9.56 2.06 23.77
C THR A 224 9.06 3.07 24.81
N ALA A 225 9.87 4.07 25.17
CA ALA A 225 9.48 5.12 26.10
C ALA A 225 8.35 6.01 25.56
N LEU A 226 8.40 6.36 24.27
CA LEU A 226 7.38 7.17 23.60
C LEU A 226 6.03 6.42 23.57
N TYR A 227 6.03 5.15 23.19
CA TYR A 227 4.81 4.33 23.14
C TYR A 227 4.20 4.12 24.52
N ALA A 228 5.04 3.91 25.55
CA ALA A 228 4.55 3.82 26.94
C ALA A 228 3.89 5.12 27.41
N THR A 229 4.47 6.28 27.05
CA THR A 229 3.91 7.60 27.37
C THR A 229 2.56 7.82 26.67
N ALA A 230 2.47 7.48 25.38
CA ALA A 230 1.23 7.55 24.63
C ALA A 230 0.15 6.60 25.18
N GLY A 231 0.53 5.37 25.54
CA GLY A 231 -0.38 4.39 26.16
C GLY A 231 -0.92 4.86 27.51
N ALA A 232 -0.07 5.42 28.38
CA ALA A 232 -0.49 5.96 29.68
C ALA A 232 -1.52 7.10 29.54
N ARG A 233 -1.35 7.95 28.51
CA ARG A 233 -2.28 9.05 28.20
C ARG A 233 -3.67 8.56 27.79
N LEU A 234 -3.76 7.39 27.16
CA LEU A 234 -5.04 6.75 26.80
C LEU A 234 -5.69 6.03 27.99
N ALA A 235 -4.89 5.48 28.90
CA ALA A 235 -5.37 4.77 30.08
C ALA A 235 -5.89 5.70 31.19
N THR A 236 -5.62 7.00 31.11
CA THR A 236 -6.11 7.98 32.08
C THR A 236 -7.55 8.36 31.71
N PRO A 237 -8.58 7.96 32.49
CA PRO A 237 -9.95 8.37 32.20
C PRO A 237 -10.03 9.89 32.26
N SER A 238 -10.65 10.51 31.25
CA SER A 238 -11.03 11.91 31.33
C SER A 238 -11.92 12.07 32.57
N VAL A 239 -11.43 12.80 33.56
CA VAL A 239 -12.25 13.23 34.69
C VAL A 239 -13.38 14.06 34.09
N THR A 240 -14.55 13.45 33.97
CA THR A 240 -15.79 14.14 33.67
C THR A 240 -15.86 15.29 34.66
N ALA A 241 -15.82 16.52 34.17
CA ALA A 241 -16.06 17.70 34.99
C ALA A 241 -17.46 17.52 35.59
N SER A 242 -17.51 17.06 36.84
CA SER A 242 -18.71 17.11 37.66
C SER A 242 -19.08 18.58 37.74
N SER A 243 -20.12 18.94 36.98
CA SER A 243 -20.83 20.20 37.14
C SER A 243 -21.48 20.17 38.52
N GLU A 244 -20.71 20.53 39.55
CA GLU A 244 -21.28 21.03 40.79
C GLU A 244 -21.91 22.38 40.45
N ILE A 245 -23.19 22.32 40.10
CA ILE A 245 -24.08 23.47 40.15
C ILE A 245 -24.12 23.88 41.63
N LEU A 246 -23.31 24.87 41.96
CA LEU A 246 -23.46 25.69 43.16
C LEU A 246 -24.82 26.38 43.07
N THR A 247 -25.83 25.82 43.71
CA THR A 247 -27.00 26.56 44.16
C THR A 247 -26.67 27.26 45.48
N GLN A 248 -26.52 28.59 45.40
CA GLN A 248 -26.85 29.51 46.49
C GLN A 248 -27.85 30.54 45.96
#